data_AF-A0A811AQI7-F1
#
_entry.id   AF-A0A811AQI7-F1
#
_cell.length_a   1.000
_cell.length_b   1.000
_cell.length_c   1.000
_cell.angle_alpha   90.00
_cell.angle_beta   90.00
_cell.angle_gamma   90.00
#
_symmetry.space_group_name_H-M   'P 1'
#
loop_
_entity.id
_entity.type
_entity.pdbx_description
1 polymer ?
#
loop_
_entity_poly.entity_id
_entity_poly.type
_entity_poly.pdbx_seq_one_letter_code
_entity_poly.pdbx_strand_id
1 'polypeptide(L)'
;MKIRWNTFWGENDLLPPHQAEIGRDVESFAAGLRSAVRRNPDIIGIGEIRDYETADAAVRAGNTGHFCIGTMHTKSPGETFARLLGLFPPEIRDSMAAATLSPVQFILVQVPVRTNDGGRQAVREYIVITDELRDTLSRQSHATWGHYIDEIIRKEKRRIRDQVLTMYQTGSIEASEAALFIPAGEFPK
;
A
#
# COMPACT_ATOMS: atom_id res chain seq x y z
N MET A 1 -4.10 -15.11 -1.78
CA MET A 1 -3.05 -15.59 -2.69
C MET A 1 -1.87 -16.00 -1.82
N LYS A 2 -1.51 -17.29 -1.73
CA LYS A 2 -0.45 -17.78 -0.82
C LYS A 2 0.85 -17.94 -1.63
N ILE A 3 1.92 -17.26 -1.20
CA ILE A 3 3.30 -17.49 -1.67
C ILE A 3 3.97 -18.38 -0.61
N ARG A 4 4.55 -19.52 -1.04
CA ARG A 4 5.17 -20.53 -0.16
C ARG A 4 6.55 -20.08 0.32
N TRP A 5 6.77 -20.17 1.63
CA TRP A 5 8.11 -20.28 2.22
C TRP A 5 8.08 -21.48 3.20
N ASN A 6 8.99 -22.43 3.02
CA ASN A 6 9.22 -23.68 3.75
C ASN A 6 8.37 -24.94 3.46
N THR A 7 9.09 -26.06 3.52
CA THR A 7 8.92 -27.36 2.84
C THR A 7 8.34 -28.49 3.72
N PHE A 8 7.53 -28.17 4.73
CA PHE A 8 7.08 -29.16 5.74
C PHE A 8 5.62 -29.63 5.62
N TRP A 9 4.82 -29.11 4.68
CA TRP A 9 3.38 -29.39 4.61
C TRP A 9 2.99 -30.06 3.29
N GLY A 10 2.17 -31.13 3.36
CA GLY A 10 1.60 -31.78 2.18
C GLY A 10 0.60 -30.88 1.45
N GLU A 11 0.27 -31.18 0.19
CA GLU A 11 -0.71 -30.38 -0.59
C GLU A 11 -2.08 -30.23 0.09
N ASN A 12 -2.43 -31.15 1.00
CA ASN A 12 -3.71 -31.17 1.73
C ASN A 12 -3.67 -30.48 3.11
N ASP A 13 -2.52 -29.96 3.56
CA ASP A 13 -2.39 -29.33 4.88
C ASP A 13 -2.69 -27.83 4.88
N LEU A 14 -3.10 -27.28 3.74
CA LEU A 14 -3.46 -25.87 3.61
C LEU A 14 -4.97 -25.70 3.82
N LEU A 15 -5.36 -25.05 4.92
CA LEU A 15 -6.74 -24.61 5.09
C LEU A 15 -7.16 -23.69 3.93
N PRO A 16 -8.39 -23.85 3.40
CA PRO A 16 -8.89 -23.00 2.33
C PRO A 16 -9.02 -21.54 2.80
N PRO A 17 -8.90 -20.56 1.89
CA PRO A 17 -9.09 -19.16 2.23
C PRO A 17 -10.53 -18.92 2.72
N HIS A 18 -10.68 -18.25 3.86
CA HIS A 18 -11.98 -17.77 4.33
C HIS A 18 -12.20 -16.34 3.86
N GLN A 19 -13.37 -16.06 3.27
CA GLN A 19 -13.80 -14.72 2.88
C GLN A 19 -15.03 -14.31 3.68
N ALA A 20 -15.06 -13.05 4.14
CA ALA A 20 -16.18 -12.47 4.85
C ALA A 20 -16.58 -11.15 4.18
N GLU A 21 -17.86 -11.01 3.89
CA GLU A 21 -18.43 -9.81 3.28
C GLU A 21 -19.00 -8.88 4.38
N ILE A 22 -18.70 -7.58 4.27
CA ILE A 22 -19.24 -6.57 5.18
C ILE A 22 -20.76 -6.45 5.00
N GLY A 23 -21.50 -6.41 6.10
CA GLY A 23 -22.96 -6.33 6.13
C GLY A 23 -23.67 -7.68 5.98
N ARG A 24 -22.99 -8.71 5.45
CA ARG A 24 -23.50 -10.08 5.35
C ARG A 24 -22.93 -10.99 6.43
N ASP A 25 -21.61 -11.08 6.49
CA ASP A 25 -20.89 -12.02 7.37
C ASP A 25 -20.30 -11.33 8.61
N VAL A 26 -19.95 -10.04 8.48
CA VAL A 26 -19.39 -9.21 9.55
C VAL A 26 -19.93 -7.78 9.48
N GLU A 27 -20.08 -7.13 10.63
CA GLU A 27 -20.68 -5.79 10.70
C GLU A 27 -19.79 -4.68 10.11
N SER A 28 -18.47 -4.79 10.25
CA SER A 28 -17.50 -3.80 9.78
C SER A 28 -16.11 -4.41 9.58
N PHE A 29 -15.23 -3.69 8.90
CA PHE A 29 -13.83 -4.10 8.71
C PHE A 29 -13.11 -4.32 10.05
N ALA A 30 -13.25 -3.38 11.00
CA ALA A 30 -12.67 -3.52 12.33
C ALA A 30 -13.21 -4.74 13.10
N ALA A 31 -14.52 -5.04 13.01
CA ALA A 31 -15.10 -6.23 13.63
C ALA A 31 -14.62 -7.53 12.96
N GLY A 32 -14.55 -7.55 11.63
CA GLY A 32 -14.03 -8.67 10.86
C GLY A 32 -12.56 -8.96 11.16
N LEU A 33 -11.73 -7.91 11.21
CA LEU A 33 -10.30 -8.02 11.52
C LEU A 33 -10.05 -8.54 12.94
N ARG A 34 -10.75 -7.99 13.95
CA ARG A 34 -10.68 -8.49 15.34
C ARG A 34 -11.11 -9.95 15.47
N SER A 35 -12.06 -10.39 14.65
CA SER A 35 -12.47 -11.80 14.61
C SER A 35 -11.44 -12.66 13.88
N ALA A 36 -10.85 -12.16 12.80
CA ALA A 36 -9.86 -12.87 12.00
C ALA A 36 -8.60 -13.21 12.81
N VAL A 37 -8.05 -12.27 13.59
CA VAL A 37 -6.83 -12.52 14.41
C VAL A 37 -7.01 -13.65 15.43
N ARG A 38 -8.25 -13.94 15.84
CA ARG A 38 -8.55 -15.07 16.77
C ARG A 38 -8.57 -16.43 16.08
N ARG A 39 -8.48 -16.47 14.74
CA ARG A 39 -8.48 -17.70 13.94
C ARG A 39 -7.07 -18.16 13.57
N ASN A 40 -6.03 -17.59 14.19
CA ASN A 40 -4.62 -17.87 13.91
C ASN A 40 -4.28 -17.81 12.40
N PRO A 41 -4.59 -16.70 11.69
CA PRO A 41 -4.38 -16.62 10.25
C PRO A 41 -2.91 -16.32 9.91
N ASP A 42 -2.38 -16.94 8.85
CA ASP A 42 -1.07 -16.57 8.30
C ASP A 42 -1.13 -15.19 7.62
N ILE A 43 -2.20 -14.92 6.87
CA ILE A 43 -2.39 -13.74 6.04
C ILE A 43 -3.80 -13.20 6.24
N ILE A 44 -3.91 -11.89 6.44
CA ILE A 44 -5.20 -11.20 6.59
C ILE A 44 -5.36 -10.17 5.47
N GLY A 45 -6.36 -10.36 4.62
CA GLY A 45 -6.85 -9.31 3.72
C GLY A 45 -7.87 -8.46 4.47
N ILE A 46 -7.49 -7.23 4.83
CA ILE A 46 -8.34 -6.32 5.62
C ILE A 46 -9.43 -5.73 4.72
N GLY A 47 -9.08 -5.32 3.51
CA GLY A 47 -9.90 -4.43 2.69
C GLY A 47 -9.49 -2.98 2.86
N GLU A 48 -10.45 -2.06 2.81
CA GLU A 48 -10.18 -0.62 2.84
C GLU A 48 -9.97 -0.09 4.27
N ILE A 49 -8.84 0.58 4.51
CA ILE A 49 -8.56 1.29 5.77
C ILE A 49 -8.99 2.75 5.63
N ARG A 50 -10.23 3.05 6.04
CA ARG A 50 -10.84 4.39 5.85
C ARG A 50 -11.15 5.14 7.15
N ASP A 51 -11.19 4.43 8.27
CA ASP A 51 -11.60 4.95 9.57
C ASP A 51 -10.59 4.56 10.66
N TYR A 52 -10.71 5.25 11.80
CA TYR A 52 -9.83 5.08 12.95
C TYR A 52 -9.82 3.64 13.46
N GLU A 53 -10.99 3.03 13.60
CA GLU A 53 -11.17 1.70 14.17
C GLU A 53 -10.49 0.63 13.31
N THR A 54 -10.62 0.74 11.98
CA THR A 54 -9.97 -0.17 11.04
C THR A 54 -8.46 0.04 11.01
N ALA A 55 -7.99 1.30 11.07
CA ALA A 55 -6.57 1.62 11.10
C ALA A 55 -5.88 1.10 12.39
N ASP A 56 -6.48 1.36 13.56
CA ASP A 56 -5.99 0.86 14.85
C ASP A 56 -5.93 -0.67 14.88
N ALA A 57 -6.99 -1.34 14.40
CA ALA A 57 -7.02 -2.79 14.31
C ALA A 57 -5.94 -3.34 13.35
N ALA A 58 -5.71 -2.68 12.21
CA ALA A 58 -4.67 -3.05 11.24
C ALA A 58 -3.26 -2.95 11.84
N VAL A 59 -2.96 -1.83 12.50
CA VAL A 59 -1.66 -1.59 13.14
C VAL A 59 -1.41 -2.62 14.26
N ARG A 60 -2.42 -2.94 15.07
CA ARG A 60 -2.30 -3.97 16.11
C ARG A 60 -2.11 -5.38 15.54
N ALA A 61 -2.85 -5.73 14.48
CA ALA A 61 -2.70 -7.03 13.82
C ALA A 61 -1.28 -7.20 13.25
N GLY A 62 -0.74 -6.15 12.61
CA GLY A 62 0.64 -6.14 12.12
C GLY A 62 1.68 -6.28 13.25
N ASN A 63 1.53 -5.51 14.34
CA ASN A 63 2.46 -5.57 15.48
C ASN A 63 2.41 -6.89 16.25
N THR A 64 1.36 -7.69 16.09
CA THR A 64 1.26 -9.04 16.66
C THR A 64 1.78 -10.14 15.71
N GLY A 65 2.40 -9.75 14.59
CA GLY A 65 3.09 -10.67 13.68
C GLY A 65 2.26 -11.19 12.50
N HIS A 66 1.02 -10.71 12.33
CA HIS A 66 0.17 -11.15 11.22
C HIS A 66 0.54 -10.42 9.91
N PHE A 67 0.63 -11.16 8.80
CA PHE A 67 0.84 -10.53 7.51
C PHE A 67 -0.47 -9.92 7.00
N CYS A 68 -0.58 -8.60 7.11
CA CYS A 68 -1.78 -7.86 6.77
C CYS A 68 -1.66 -7.17 5.41
N ILE A 69 -2.72 -7.26 4.61
CA ILE A 69 -2.87 -6.54 3.33
C ILE A 69 -4.09 -5.64 3.44
N GLY A 70 -3.88 -4.34 3.37
CA GLY A 70 -4.94 -3.33 3.35
C GLY A 70 -4.83 -2.43 2.12
N THR A 71 -5.92 -1.76 1.78
CA THR A 71 -5.98 -0.79 0.68
C THR A 71 -6.32 0.58 1.20
N MET A 72 -5.78 1.62 0.55
CA MET A 72 -6.10 3.02 0.83
C MET A 72 -6.17 3.79 -0.49
N HIS A 73 -6.92 4.89 -0.48
CA HIS A 73 -6.97 5.82 -1.60
C HIS A 73 -5.88 6.89 -1.47
N THR A 74 -4.73 6.62 -2.09
CA THR A 74 -3.58 7.53 -2.17
C THR A 74 -2.98 7.54 -3.58
N LYS A 75 -2.22 8.59 -3.90
CA LYS A 75 -1.61 8.82 -5.21
C LYS A 75 -0.09 8.61 -5.23
N SER A 76 0.56 8.53 -4.08
CA SER A 76 1.97 8.14 -3.93
C SER A 76 2.18 7.26 -2.70
N PRO A 77 3.27 6.47 -2.65
CA PRO A 77 3.65 5.76 -1.44
C PRO A 77 3.87 6.70 -0.25
N GLY A 78 4.43 7.89 -0.46
CA GLY A 78 4.61 8.88 0.60
C GLY A 78 3.29 9.42 1.17
N GLU A 79 2.30 9.69 0.33
CA GLU A 79 0.97 10.14 0.77
C GLU A 79 0.28 9.11 1.67
N THR A 80 0.57 7.82 1.49
CA THR A 80 -0.05 6.71 2.25
C THR A 80 0.18 6.83 3.75
N PHE A 81 1.39 7.19 4.18
CA PHE A 81 1.66 7.44 5.60
C PHE A 81 0.85 8.62 6.14
N ALA A 82 0.85 9.75 5.42
CA ALA A 82 0.11 10.93 5.85
C ALA A 82 -1.41 10.66 5.96
N ARG A 83 -1.97 9.94 4.98
CA ARG A 83 -3.38 9.54 4.96
C ARG A 83 -3.72 8.63 6.14
N LEU A 84 -2.91 7.60 6.40
CA LEU A 84 -3.12 6.65 7.48
C LEU A 84 -3.01 7.33 8.85
N LEU A 85 -1.95 8.13 9.06
CA LEU A 85 -1.75 8.85 10.32
C LEU A 85 -2.80 9.93 10.56
N GLY A 86 -3.37 10.48 9.49
CA GLY A 86 -4.49 11.41 9.56
C GLY A 86 -5.79 10.82 10.10
N LEU A 87 -5.93 9.48 10.13
CA LEU A 87 -7.08 8.81 10.75
C LEU A 87 -6.99 8.81 12.28
N PHE A 88 -5.81 9.06 12.86
CA PHE A 88 -5.61 9.11 14.30
C PHE A 88 -5.78 10.54 14.86
N PRO A 89 -6.36 10.68 16.07
CA PRO A 89 -6.39 11.93 16.82
C PRO A 89 -4.98 12.52 16.99
N PRO A 90 -4.81 13.86 16.92
CA PRO A 90 -3.51 14.51 17.03
C PRO A 90 -2.71 14.12 18.27
N GLU A 91 -3.39 13.87 19.39
CA GLU A 91 -2.79 13.61 20.71
C GLU A 91 -2.03 12.28 20.76
N ILE A 92 -2.42 11.31 19.93
CA ILE A 92 -1.81 9.98 19.86
C ILE A 92 -1.05 9.73 18.56
N ARG A 93 -1.03 10.72 17.65
CA ARG A 93 -0.51 10.53 16.29
C ARG A 93 0.98 10.18 16.27
N ASP A 94 1.79 10.78 17.13
CA ASP A 94 3.22 10.46 17.24
C ASP A 94 3.45 9.01 17.70
N SER A 95 2.69 8.56 18.71
CA SER A 95 2.75 7.17 19.19
C SER A 95 2.29 6.19 18.11
N MET A 96 1.18 6.51 17.42
CA MET A 96 0.68 5.70 16.31
C MET A 96 1.60 5.72 15.10
N ALA A 97 2.39 6.78 14.88
CA ALA A 97 3.40 6.83 13.84
C ALA A 97 4.49 5.78 14.09
N ALA A 98 5.05 5.72 15.30
CA ALA A 98 6.02 4.69 15.67
C ALA A 98 5.42 3.27 15.58
N ALA A 99 4.20 3.09 16.08
CA ALA A 99 3.49 1.81 16.03
C ALA A 99 3.16 1.36 14.60
N THR A 100 2.90 2.30 13.69
CA THR A 100 2.64 2.03 12.27
C THR A 100 3.93 1.76 11.52
N LEU A 101 4.99 2.51 11.82
CA LEU A 101 6.28 2.32 11.16
C LEU A 101 6.88 0.95 11.48
N SER A 102 6.59 0.33 12.62
CA SER A 102 7.10 -1.00 12.98
C SER A 102 6.67 -2.13 12.00
N PRO A 103 5.36 -2.37 11.75
CA PRO A 103 4.92 -3.50 10.93
C PRO A 103 4.87 -3.24 9.42
N VAL A 104 4.90 -1.98 8.95
CA VAL A 104 4.78 -1.69 7.50
C VAL A 104 6.01 -2.23 6.75
N GLN A 105 5.80 -3.05 5.74
CA GLN A 105 6.86 -3.66 4.92
C GLN A 105 6.91 -3.08 3.50
N PHE A 106 5.75 -2.72 2.95
CA PHE A 106 5.63 -2.40 1.54
C PHE A 106 4.43 -1.50 1.30
N ILE A 107 4.60 -0.49 0.46
CA ILE A 107 3.51 0.37 -0.01
C ILE A 107 3.58 0.41 -1.53
N LEU A 108 2.44 0.19 -2.18
CA LEU A 108 2.29 0.22 -3.62
C LEU A 108 1.05 1.01 -4.00
N VAL A 109 1.24 1.94 -4.92
CA VAL A 109 0.18 2.67 -5.61
C VAL A 109 0.16 2.24 -7.06
N GLN A 110 -1.03 2.11 -7.62
CA GLN A 110 -1.19 1.72 -9.02
C GLN A 110 -2.29 2.50 -9.72
N VAL A 111 -2.09 2.72 -11.02
CA VAL A 111 -3.09 3.30 -11.90
C VAL A 111 -3.24 2.46 -13.16
N PRO A 112 -4.47 2.30 -13.68
CA PRO A 112 -4.66 1.72 -15.01
C PRO A 112 -4.35 2.77 -16.07
N VAL A 113 -3.49 2.43 -17.03
CA VAL A 113 -3.17 3.25 -18.20
C VAL A 113 -3.66 2.52 -19.44
N ARG A 114 -4.42 3.20 -20.30
CA ARG A 114 -4.89 2.63 -21.56
C ARG A 114 -3.74 2.44 -22.54
N THR A 115 -3.70 1.30 -23.19
CA THR A 115 -2.67 0.95 -24.18
C THR A 115 -3.24 1.03 -25.59
N ASN A 116 -2.36 1.24 -26.58
CA ASN A 116 -2.76 1.42 -27.98
C ASN A 116 -3.41 0.18 -28.60
N ASP A 117 -3.17 -1.00 -28.02
CA ASP A 117 -3.81 -2.27 -28.38
C ASP A 117 -5.27 -2.41 -27.87
N GLY A 118 -5.82 -1.36 -27.25
CA GLY A 118 -7.16 -1.34 -26.66
C GLY A 118 -7.24 -1.90 -25.24
N GLY A 119 -6.10 -2.36 -24.69
CA GLY A 119 -5.98 -2.89 -23.34
C GLY A 119 -5.78 -1.82 -22.26
N ARG A 120 -5.40 -2.30 -21.08
CA ARG A 120 -4.92 -1.47 -19.96
C ARG A 120 -3.74 -2.13 -19.28
N GLN A 121 -2.71 -1.35 -19.00
CA GLN A 121 -1.56 -1.76 -18.21
C GLN A 121 -1.63 -1.11 -16.82
N ALA A 122 -1.42 -1.90 -15.77
CA ALA A 122 -1.26 -1.36 -14.42
C ALA A 122 0.15 -0.81 -14.24
N VAL A 123 0.27 0.52 -14.17
CA VAL A 123 1.52 1.23 -13.86
C VAL A 123 1.60 1.40 -12.35
N ARG A 124 2.77 1.10 -11.76
CA ARG A 124 2.91 0.90 -10.31
C ARG A 124 4.09 1.68 -9.76
N GLU A 125 3.85 2.41 -8.70
CA GLU A 125 4.87 3.10 -7.92
C GLU A 125 4.88 2.50 -6.51
N TYR A 126 6.05 2.12 -6.01
CA TYR A 126 6.14 1.41 -4.75
C TYR A 126 7.41 1.73 -3.97
N ILE A 127 7.38 1.45 -2.67
CA ILE A 127 8.52 1.49 -1.77
C ILE A 127 8.53 0.24 -0.88
N VAL A 128 9.71 -0.32 -0.68
CA VAL A 128 9.97 -1.38 0.30
C VAL A 128 10.54 -0.71 1.54
N ILE A 129 9.95 -0.95 2.71
CA ILE A 129 10.44 -0.43 3.98
C ILE A 129 11.50 -1.39 4.51
N THR A 130 12.74 -1.20 4.02
CA THR A 130 13.92 -1.91 4.53
C THR A 130 14.24 -1.46 5.96
N ASP A 131 15.06 -2.22 6.67
CA ASP A 131 15.52 -1.85 8.02
C ASP A 131 16.23 -0.50 8.02
N GLU A 132 17.09 -0.23 7.02
CA GLU A 132 17.76 1.06 6.87
C GLU A 132 16.78 2.22 6.65
N LEU A 133 15.76 2.02 5.81
CA LEU A 133 14.75 3.06 5.59
C LEU A 133 13.91 3.27 6.86
N ARG A 134 13.53 2.19 7.54
CA ARG A 134 12.78 2.23 8.81
C ARG A 134 13.56 2.99 9.89
N ASP A 135 14.83 2.67 10.06
CA ASP A 135 15.75 3.35 10.96
C ASP A 135 15.87 4.84 10.62
N THR A 136 15.95 5.16 9.33
CA THR A 136 16.03 6.55 8.87
C THR A 136 14.76 7.33 9.17
N LEU A 137 13.58 6.74 8.90
CA LEU A 137 12.28 7.36 9.15
C LEU A 137 12.03 7.53 10.66
N SER A 138 12.40 6.55 11.49
CA SER A 138 12.15 6.59 12.95
C SER A 138 12.88 7.73 13.68
N ARG A 139 13.94 8.29 13.08
CA ARG A 139 14.70 9.44 13.61
C ARG A 139 14.18 10.79 13.12
N GLN A 140 13.17 10.81 12.26
CA GLN A 140 12.59 12.02 11.68
C GLN A 140 11.15 12.22 12.15
N SER A 141 10.65 13.45 12.05
CA SER A 141 9.22 13.72 12.25
C SER A 141 8.40 12.95 11.22
N HIS A 142 7.31 12.31 11.68
CA HIS A 142 6.41 11.59 10.78
C HIS A 142 5.79 12.47 9.69
N ALA A 143 5.76 13.79 9.89
CA ALA A 143 5.29 14.76 8.91
C ALA A 143 6.19 14.85 7.67
N THR A 144 7.47 14.47 7.77
CA THR A 144 8.44 14.54 6.65
C THR A 144 8.56 13.23 5.88
N TRP A 145 8.06 12.11 6.42
CA TRP A 145 8.23 10.78 5.82
C TRP A 145 7.72 10.71 4.38
N GLY A 146 6.56 11.28 4.12
CA GLY A 146 5.95 11.24 2.79
C GLY A 146 6.85 11.88 1.73
N HIS A 147 7.33 13.10 2.02
CA HIS A 147 8.27 13.80 1.13
C HIS A 147 9.58 13.03 0.96
N TYR A 148 10.13 12.48 2.05
CA TYR A 148 11.38 11.71 1.99
C TYR A 148 11.26 10.47 1.08
N ILE A 149 10.17 9.72 1.21
CA ILE A 149 9.88 8.53 0.38
C ILE A 149 9.68 8.92 -1.08
N ASP A 150 8.86 9.93 -1.35
CA ASP A 150 8.56 10.35 -2.73
C ASP A 150 9.82 10.91 -3.42
N GLU A 151 10.73 11.56 -2.67
CA GLU A 151 12.03 12.00 -3.18
C GLU A 151 12.96 10.84 -3.58
N ILE A 152 12.97 9.73 -2.82
CA ILE A 152 13.72 8.52 -3.19
C ILE A 152 13.19 7.99 -4.53
N ILE A 153 11.87 7.80 -4.62
CA ILE A 153 11.21 7.28 -5.82
C ILE A 153 11.45 8.20 -7.02
N ARG A 154 11.37 9.52 -6.82
CA ARG A 154 11.66 10.53 -7.85
C ARG A 154 13.08 10.45 -8.36
N LYS A 155 14.08 10.38 -7.47
CA LYS A 155 15.51 10.31 -7.85
C LYS A 155 15.82 9.03 -8.62
N GLU A 156 15.17 7.94 -8.26
CA GLU A 156 15.29 6.66 -8.96
C GLU A 156 14.46 6.58 -10.25
N LYS A 157 13.70 7.62 -10.60
CA LYS A 157 12.81 7.68 -11.77
C LYS A 157 11.79 6.54 -11.83
N ARG A 158 11.26 6.15 -10.66
CA ARG A 158 10.28 5.04 -10.53
C ARG A 158 8.85 5.51 -10.39
N ARG A 159 8.57 6.82 -10.49
CA ARG A 159 7.20 7.32 -10.31
C ARG A 159 6.29 6.79 -11.41
N ILE A 160 4.98 6.74 -11.16
CA ILE A 160 3.98 6.43 -12.20
C ILE A 160 4.21 7.30 -13.44
N ARG A 161 4.48 8.60 -13.26
CA ARG A 161 4.71 9.51 -14.38
C ARG A 161 5.97 9.19 -15.19
N ASP A 162 7.04 8.72 -14.56
CA ASP A 162 8.30 8.40 -15.24
C ASP A 162 8.10 7.17 -16.15
N GLN A 163 7.31 6.21 -15.67
CA GLN A 163 6.92 5.02 -16.42
C GLN A 163 5.96 5.36 -17.55
N VAL A 164 4.94 6.19 -17.31
CA VAL A 164 4.02 6.66 -18.36
C VAL A 164 4.75 7.43 -19.46
N LEU A 165 5.72 8.28 -19.11
CA LEU A 165 6.56 8.95 -20.09
C LEU A 165 7.33 7.95 -20.96
N THR A 166 7.88 6.90 -20.35
CA THR A 166 8.56 5.81 -21.07
C THR A 166 7.59 5.07 -22.00
N MET A 167 6.37 4.78 -21.53
CA MET A 167 5.33 4.15 -22.35
C MET A 167 4.94 5.00 -23.56
N TYR A 168 4.88 6.32 -23.40
CA TYR A 168 4.63 7.24 -24.51
C TYR A 168 5.80 7.26 -25.50
N GLN A 169 7.03 7.42 -25.01
CA GLN A 169 8.24 7.46 -25.84
C GLN A 169 8.48 6.17 -26.63
N THR A 170 8.02 5.02 -26.10
CA THR A 170 8.11 3.72 -26.76
C THR A 170 6.92 3.42 -27.68
N GLY A 171 5.93 4.31 -27.77
CA GLY A 171 4.75 4.15 -28.62
C GLY A 171 3.70 3.17 -28.09
N SER A 172 3.75 2.83 -26.79
CA SER A 172 2.79 1.91 -26.16
C SER A 172 1.45 2.58 -25.82
N ILE A 173 1.44 3.91 -25.69
CA ILE A 173 0.25 4.72 -25.36
C ILE A 173 0.20 6.00 -26.20
N GLU A 174 -1.01 6.53 -26.40
CA GLU A 174 -1.26 7.81 -27.05
C GLU A 174 -0.83 9.01 -26.18
N ALA A 175 -0.53 10.14 -26.84
CA ALA A 175 -0.18 11.39 -26.16
C ALA A 175 -1.31 11.89 -25.23
N SER A 176 -2.57 11.68 -25.62
CA SER A 176 -3.75 12.06 -24.83
C SER A 176 -3.86 11.28 -23.52
N GLU A 177 -3.49 10.00 -23.53
CA GLU A 177 -3.44 9.18 -22.31
C GLU A 177 -2.26 9.59 -21.43
N ALA A 178 -1.08 9.81 -22.03
CA ALA A 178 0.09 10.28 -21.30
C ALA A 178 -0.16 11.63 -20.58
N ALA A 179 -0.98 12.50 -21.19
CA ALA A 179 -1.29 13.83 -20.67
C ALA A 179 -2.13 13.82 -19.38
N LEU A 180 -2.74 12.67 -19.04
CA LEU A 180 -3.43 12.49 -17.77
C LEU A 180 -2.47 12.39 -16.58
N PHE A 181 -1.19 12.07 -16.83
CA PHE A 181 -0.18 11.82 -15.79
C PHE A 181 1.01 12.78 -15.85
N ILE A 182 1.28 13.37 -17.01
CA ILE A 182 2.44 14.23 -17.26
C ILE A 182 1.96 15.70 -17.35
N PRO A 183 2.49 16.62 -16.52
CA PRO A 183 2.18 18.04 -16.64
C PRO A 183 2.57 18.59 -18.01
N ALA A 184 1.80 19.55 -18.54
CA ALA A 184 2.01 20.09 -19.89
C ALA A 184 3.44 20.62 -20.15
N GLY A 185 4.13 21.13 -19.13
CA GLY A 185 5.51 21.63 -19.25
C GLY A 185 6.60 20.55 -19.25
N GLU A 186 6.24 19.29 -18.99
CA GLU A 186 7.16 18.15 -18.91
C GLU A 186 7.04 17.21 -20.13
N PHE A 187 6.19 17.53 -21.11
CA PHE A 187 6.14 16.77 -22.37
C PHE A 187 7.41 16.98 -23.19
N PRO A 188 8.04 15.91 -23.69
CA PRO A 188 9.11 16.04 -24.67
C PRO A 188 8.54 16.73 -25.93
N LYS A 189 9.24 17.78 -26.38
CA LYS A 189 8.91 18.50 -27.62
C LYS A 189 9.22 17.67 -28.85
#